data_AF-A0A356ANA2-F1
#
_entry.id   AF-A0A356ANA2-F1
#
_cell.length_a   1.000
_cell.length_b   1.000
_cell.length_c   1.000
_cell.angle_alpha   90.00
_cell.angle_beta   90.00
_cell.angle_gamma   90.00
#
_symmetry.space_group_name_H-M   'P 1'
#
loop_
_entity.id
_entity.type
_entity.pdbx_description
1 polymer ?
#
loop_
_entity_poly.entity_id
_entity_poly.type
_entity_poly.pdbx_seq_one_letter_code
_entity_poly.pdbx_strand_id
1 'polypeptide(L)'
;MSFGLALAGGGIRGAAHIGVLLALEEAGMVPDSIAGASAGGIVAGLYSAGYSAHELRDIARELSKKGYFLIDPDYTGLMRALPQFVARHEITLSGLLMGDKLEDYLCGLTGGKMMRDLNMRTVIPSVDLNTGITVACVNSAEGTKPVERVRWHTGLRLCEAMRASSAVPAVFRPKQVGGLCLVDGGVTDVLPVALLNAAGEPNVLAVDVSQDYKMPDDVNILEVASHSLSIMQDR
;
A
#
# COMPACT_ATOMS: atom_id res chain seq x y z
N MET A 1 0.31 16.11 22.56
CA MET A 1 1.35 16.60 21.62
C MET A 1 0.85 16.28 20.23
N SER A 2 1.04 17.19 19.27
CA SER A 2 0.65 16.92 17.89
C SER A 2 1.75 16.14 17.17
N PHE A 3 1.37 15.04 16.52
CA PHE A 3 2.29 14.16 15.79
C PHE A 3 1.57 13.41 14.68
N GLY A 4 2.33 13.01 13.66
CA GLY A 4 1.88 12.07 12.64
C GLY A 4 2.43 10.67 12.82
N LEU A 5 1.73 9.69 12.27
CA LEU A 5 2.11 8.29 12.30
C LEU A 5 2.47 7.80 10.90
N ALA A 6 3.70 7.33 10.69
CA ALA A 6 4.13 6.72 9.44
C ALA A 6 4.23 5.19 9.61
N LEU A 7 3.53 4.45 8.74
CA LEU A 7 3.42 2.99 8.79
C LEU A 7 4.14 2.36 7.60
N ALA A 8 5.17 1.56 7.87
CA ALA A 8 5.95 0.91 6.82
C ALA A 8 5.15 -0.12 6.01
N GLY A 9 5.60 -0.39 4.79
CA GLY A 9 5.24 -1.61 4.06
C GLY A 9 5.78 -2.86 4.77
N GLY A 10 5.12 -4.01 4.58
CA GLY A 10 5.54 -5.25 5.25
C GLY A 10 4.69 -6.49 5.01
N GLY A 11 3.81 -6.47 3.99
CA GLY A 11 2.90 -7.58 3.68
C GLY A 11 2.10 -8.04 4.91
N ILE A 12 2.13 -9.34 5.19
CA ILE A 12 1.41 -9.95 6.34
C ILE A 12 1.81 -9.36 7.71
N ARG A 13 3.01 -8.79 7.83
CA ARG A 13 3.51 -8.19 9.08
C ARG A 13 2.87 -6.85 9.39
N GLY A 14 2.15 -6.26 8.42
CA GLY A 14 1.38 -5.02 8.63
C GLY A 14 0.34 -5.13 9.74
N ALA A 15 -0.03 -6.34 10.19
CA ALA A 15 -0.84 -6.53 11.39
C ALA A 15 -0.22 -5.93 12.66
N ALA A 16 1.11 -5.79 12.73
CA ALA A 16 1.80 -5.15 13.86
C ALA A 16 1.43 -3.66 13.99
N HIS A 17 1.13 -2.97 12.88
CA HIS A 17 0.66 -1.57 12.90
C HIS A 17 -0.62 -1.40 13.71
N ILE A 18 -1.51 -2.39 13.65
CA ILE A 18 -2.75 -2.40 14.45
C ILE A 18 -2.41 -2.50 15.94
N GLY A 19 -1.41 -3.30 16.30
CA GLY A 19 -0.92 -3.37 17.68
C GLY A 19 -0.36 -2.04 18.19
N VAL A 20 0.37 -1.31 17.34
CA VAL A 20 0.85 0.03 17.68
C VAL A 20 -0.31 1.02 17.85
N LEU A 21 -1.28 1.01 16.93
CA LEU A 21 -2.48 1.86 17.05
C LEU A 21 -3.28 1.56 18.33
N LEU A 22 -3.42 0.29 18.70
CA LEU A 22 -4.07 -0.11 19.97
C LEU A 22 -3.34 0.50 21.17
N ALA A 23 -2.02 0.35 21.24
CA ALA A 23 -1.22 0.90 22.35
C ALA A 23 -1.28 2.44 22.41
N LEU A 24 -1.30 3.11 21.25
CA LEU A 24 -1.45 4.55 21.14
C LEU A 24 -2.84 5.01 21.62
N GLU A 25 -3.92 4.37 21.16
CA GLU A 25 -5.28 4.67 21.62
C GLU A 25 -5.44 4.43 23.13
N GLU A 26 -4.91 3.32 23.67
CA GLU A 26 -4.92 3.00 25.10
C GLU A 26 -4.17 4.04 25.95
N ALA A 27 -3.10 4.63 25.40
CA ALA A 27 -2.36 5.72 26.03
C ALA A 27 -3.03 7.10 25.85
N GLY A 28 -4.16 7.19 25.15
CA GLY A 28 -4.82 8.45 24.82
C GLY A 28 -4.05 9.30 23.81
N MET A 29 -3.20 8.67 23.00
CA MET A 29 -2.36 9.32 21.99
C MET A 29 -2.91 9.05 20.59
N VAL A 30 -3.67 9.99 20.05
CA VAL A 30 -4.22 9.89 18.68
C VAL A 30 -3.35 10.73 17.74
N PRO A 31 -2.86 10.19 16.60
CA PRO A 31 -2.11 10.96 15.63
C PRO A 31 -3.03 11.95 14.88
N ASP A 32 -2.51 13.13 14.55
CA ASP A 32 -3.24 14.15 13.78
C ASP A 32 -3.17 13.92 12.26
N SER A 33 -2.16 13.17 11.85
CA SER A 33 -1.91 12.80 10.46
C SER A 33 -1.34 11.39 10.37
N ILE A 34 -1.55 10.73 9.25
CA ILE A 34 -1.12 9.34 9.05
C ILE A 34 -0.61 9.13 7.63
N ALA A 35 0.43 8.32 7.49
CA ALA A 35 0.91 7.88 6.21
C ALA A 35 1.19 6.37 6.24
N GLY A 36 1.02 5.69 5.11
CA GLY A 36 1.43 4.30 5.03
C GLY A 36 1.56 3.77 3.62
N ALA A 37 2.52 2.87 3.41
CA ALA A 37 2.76 2.18 2.15
C ALA A 37 2.30 0.71 2.22
N SER A 38 1.76 0.17 1.14
CA SER A 38 1.33 -1.24 1.06
C SER A 38 0.36 -1.61 2.18
N ALA A 39 0.66 -2.65 2.97
CA ALA A 39 -0.10 -3.02 4.16
C ALA A 39 -0.25 -1.86 5.18
N GLY A 40 0.78 -1.02 5.35
CA GLY A 40 0.69 0.20 6.14
C GLY A 40 -0.29 1.22 5.56
N GLY A 41 -0.40 1.29 4.22
CA GLY A 41 -1.35 2.14 3.52
C GLY A 41 -2.80 1.70 3.70
N ILE A 42 -3.06 0.39 3.75
CA ILE A 42 -4.39 -0.15 4.10
C ILE A 42 -4.77 0.24 5.53
N VAL A 43 -3.86 0.03 6.49
CA VAL A 43 -4.11 0.38 7.89
C VAL A 43 -4.31 1.88 8.04
N ALA A 44 -3.46 2.70 7.43
CA ALA A 44 -3.55 4.16 7.44
C ALA A 44 -4.88 4.65 6.85
N GLY A 45 -5.29 4.10 5.71
CA GLY A 45 -6.52 4.48 5.04
C GLY A 45 -7.77 4.10 5.80
N LEU A 46 -7.85 2.88 6.35
CA LEU A 46 -9.00 2.48 7.16
C LEU A 46 -9.06 3.27 8.47
N TYR A 47 -7.92 3.49 9.14
CA TYR A 47 -7.88 4.30 10.35
C TYR A 47 -8.38 5.73 10.10
N SER A 48 -7.88 6.40 9.06
CA SER A 48 -8.33 7.75 8.71
C SER A 48 -9.74 7.82 8.16
N ALA A 49 -10.30 6.71 7.67
CA ALA A 49 -11.71 6.60 7.30
C ALA A 49 -12.65 6.57 8.51
N GLY A 50 -12.11 6.40 9.72
CA GLY A 50 -12.83 6.45 11.00
C GLY A 50 -12.90 5.13 11.76
N TYR A 51 -12.17 4.08 11.32
CA TYR A 51 -12.11 2.82 12.04
C TYR A 51 -11.17 2.92 13.26
N SER A 52 -11.64 2.49 14.42
CA SER A 52 -10.83 2.35 15.64
C SER A 52 -9.81 1.22 15.50
N ALA A 53 -8.73 1.27 16.29
CA ALA A 53 -7.73 0.20 16.30
C ALA A 53 -8.32 -1.18 16.65
N HIS A 54 -9.38 -1.22 17.47
CA HIS A 54 -10.13 -2.43 17.77
C HIS A 54 -10.89 -2.99 16.56
N GLU A 55 -11.56 -2.15 15.78
CA GLU A 55 -12.25 -2.58 14.56
C GLU A 55 -11.25 -3.04 13.50
N LEU A 56 -10.11 -2.35 13.36
CA LEU A 56 -9.02 -2.77 12.48
C LEU A 56 -8.49 -4.16 12.86
N ARG A 57 -8.33 -4.44 14.15
CA ARG A 57 -7.95 -5.78 14.65
C ARG A 57 -8.97 -6.83 14.25
N ASP A 58 -10.26 -6.52 14.35
CA ASP A 58 -11.31 -7.49 14.05
C ASP A 58 -11.41 -7.75 12.54
N ILE A 59 -11.25 -6.71 11.71
CA ILE A 59 -11.07 -6.82 10.26
C ILE A 59 -9.87 -7.71 9.93
N ALA A 60 -8.70 -7.47 10.54
CA ALA A 60 -7.50 -8.26 10.30
C ALA A 60 -7.67 -9.73 10.72
N ARG A 61 -8.37 -9.99 11.83
CA ARG A 61 -8.71 -11.35 12.27
C ARG A 61 -9.65 -12.07 11.31
N GLU A 62 -10.64 -11.36 10.76
CA GLU A 62 -11.51 -11.92 9.75
C GLU A 62 -10.73 -12.24 8.46
N LEU A 63 -9.87 -11.33 8.01
CA LEU A 63 -8.98 -11.54 6.87
C LEU A 63 -8.03 -12.72 7.08
N SER A 64 -7.49 -12.92 8.29
CA SER A 64 -6.66 -14.09 8.58
C SER A 64 -7.43 -15.41 8.44
N LYS A 65 -8.73 -15.43 8.75
CA LYS A 65 -9.57 -16.63 8.66
C LYS A 65 -10.16 -16.87 7.27
N LYS A 66 -10.51 -15.80 6.57
CA LYS A 66 -11.28 -15.82 5.29
C LYS A 66 -10.53 -15.17 4.12
N GLY A 67 -9.25 -14.85 4.28
CA GLY A 67 -8.48 -14.10 3.29
C GLY A 67 -8.35 -14.79 1.94
N TYR A 68 -8.51 -16.11 1.89
CA TYR A 68 -8.54 -16.86 0.63
C TYR A 68 -9.61 -16.38 -0.35
N PHE A 69 -10.71 -15.78 0.12
CA PHE A 69 -11.74 -15.23 -0.76
C PHE A 69 -11.26 -14.01 -1.55
N LEU A 70 -10.31 -13.24 -1.01
CA LEU A 70 -9.74 -12.06 -1.67
C LEU A 70 -8.69 -12.41 -2.72
N ILE A 71 -8.24 -13.65 -2.77
CA ILE A 71 -7.28 -14.11 -3.77
C ILE A 71 -8.04 -14.30 -5.09
N ASP A 72 -7.61 -13.58 -6.13
CA ASP A 72 -8.14 -13.62 -7.49
C ASP A 72 -7.01 -13.90 -8.50
N PRO A 73 -6.63 -15.18 -8.66
CA PRO A 73 -5.55 -15.55 -9.56
C PRO A 73 -5.86 -15.18 -11.00
N ASP A 74 -4.86 -14.65 -11.70
CA ASP A 74 -4.95 -14.28 -13.11
C ASP A 74 -4.81 -15.51 -14.02
N TYR A 75 -5.80 -16.40 -13.96
CA TYR A 75 -5.85 -17.59 -14.80
C TYR A 75 -5.83 -17.24 -16.30
N THR A 76 -6.40 -16.09 -16.67
CA THR A 76 -6.44 -15.65 -18.07
C THR A 76 -5.05 -15.27 -18.59
N GLY A 77 -4.25 -14.55 -17.80
CA GLY A 77 -2.86 -14.23 -18.12
C GLY A 77 -1.99 -15.47 -18.12
N LEU A 78 -2.13 -16.34 -17.12
CA LEU A 78 -1.39 -17.61 -17.00
C LEU A 78 -1.64 -18.54 -18.19
N MET A 79 -2.91 -18.72 -18.60
CA MET A 79 -3.26 -19.56 -19.74
C MET A 79 -2.78 -18.99 -21.08
N ARG A 80 -2.67 -17.67 -21.20
CA ARG A 80 -2.12 -17.00 -22.40
C ARG A 80 -0.60 -17.05 -22.45
N ALA A 81 0.08 -17.06 -21.31
CA ALA A 81 1.53 -17.10 -21.22
C ALA A 81 2.14 -18.38 -21.81
N LEU A 82 1.49 -19.55 -21.63
CA LEU A 82 2.00 -20.83 -22.12
C LEU A 82 2.14 -20.89 -23.66
N PRO A 83 1.09 -20.62 -24.47
CA PRO A 83 1.22 -20.56 -25.92
C PRO A 83 2.09 -19.39 -26.40
N GLN A 84 2.11 -18.25 -25.70
CA GLN A 84 3.01 -17.13 -26.03
C GLN A 84 4.48 -17.49 -25.86
N PHE A 85 4.82 -18.20 -24.78
CA PHE A 85 6.17 -18.70 -24.50
C PHE A 85 6.64 -19.69 -25.57
N VAL A 86 5.78 -20.64 -25.95
CA VAL A 86 6.06 -21.62 -27.01
C VAL A 86 6.19 -20.94 -28.38
N ALA A 87 5.38 -19.91 -28.64
CA ALA A 87 5.35 -19.17 -29.90
C ALA A 87 6.39 -18.03 -29.99
N ARG A 88 7.27 -17.85 -28.97
CA ARG A 88 8.26 -16.74 -28.88
C ARG A 88 7.65 -15.33 -28.99
N HIS A 89 6.39 -15.17 -28.57
CA HIS A 89 5.78 -13.85 -28.42
C HIS A 89 6.11 -13.26 -27.05
N GLU A 90 6.05 -11.93 -26.92
CA GLU A 90 6.19 -11.25 -25.64
C GLU A 90 5.12 -11.74 -24.65
N ILE A 91 5.55 -12.12 -23.45
CA ILE A 91 4.67 -12.61 -22.40
C ILE A 91 3.90 -11.43 -21.81
N THR A 92 2.57 -11.43 -21.95
CA THR A 92 1.72 -10.30 -21.51
C THR A 92 1.30 -10.38 -20.03
N LEU A 93 1.94 -11.22 -19.23
CA LEU A 93 1.62 -11.41 -17.81
C LEU A 93 2.25 -10.29 -16.97
N SER A 94 1.42 -9.47 -16.31
CA SER A 94 1.87 -8.33 -15.50
C SER A 94 1.75 -8.53 -13.99
N GLY A 95 1.21 -9.66 -13.54
CA GLY A 95 1.06 -10.06 -12.13
C GLY A 95 0.30 -11.37 -12.01
N LEU A 96 0.42 -12.07 -10.88
CA LEU A 96 -0.28 -13.35 -10.65
C LEU A 96 -1.69 -13.19 -10.08
N LEU A 97 -1.95 -12.08 -9.39
CA LEU A 97 -3.23 -11.72 -8.80
C LEU A 97 -3.78 -10.46 -9.47
N MET A 98 -5.07 -10.45 -9.77
CA MET A 98 -5.72 -9.27 -10.37
C MET A 98 -5.84 -8.15 -9.32
N GLY A 99 -6.20 -8.52 -8.09
CA GLY A 99 -6.43 -7.64 -6.95
C GLY A 99 -7.72 -6.82 -7.01
N ASP A 100 -8.66 -7.17 -7.90
CA ASP A 100 -9.97 -6.53 -8.00
C ASP A 100 -10.81 -6.87 -6.77
N LYS A 101 -10.74 -8.11 -6.29
CA LYS A 101 -11.45 -8.52 -5.06
C LYS A 101 -10.96 -7.78 -3.81
N LEU A 102 -9.66 -7.50 -3.74
CA LEU A 102 -9.09 -6.70 -2.66
C LEU A 102 -9.64 -5.27 -2.73
N GLU A 103 -9.71 -4.68 -3.92
CA GLU A 103 -10.29 -3.36 -4.12
C GLU A 103 -11.76 -3.32 -3.73
N ASP A 104 -12.57 -4.26 -4.22
CA ASP A 104 -14.00 -4.34 -3.90
C ASP A 104 -14.25 -4.45 -2.40
N TYR A 105 -13.47 -5.29 -1.71
CA TYR A 105 -13.53 -5.41 -0.26
C TYR A 105 -13.19 -4.09 0.46
N LEU A 106 -12.11 -3.42 0.04
CA LEU A 106 -11.71 -2.14 0.60
C LEU A 106 -12.72 -1.02 0.27
N CYS A 107 -13.32 -1.03 -0.91
CA CYS A 107 -14.38 -0.08 -1.27
C CYS A 107 -15.64 -0.33 -0.44
N GLY A 108 -15.97 -1.59 -0.14
CA GLY A 108 -17.04 -1.97 0.77
C GLY A 108 -16.81 -1.42 2.19
N LEU A 109 -15.62 -1.61 2.75
CA LEU A 109 -15.25 -1.08 4.07
C LEU A 109 -15.26 0.45 4.11
N THR A 110 -14.80 1.10 3.05
CA THR A 110 -14.71 2.57 3.02
C THR A 110 -16.00 3.25 2.55
N GLY A 111 -17.01 2.49 2.13
CA GLY A 111 -18.21 3.03 1.50
C GLY A 111 -17.93 3.83 0.22
N GLY A 112 -16.81 3.56 -0.45
CA GLY A 112 -16.38 4.29 -1.65
C GLY A 112 -15.94 5.73 -1.41
N LYS A 113 -15.57 6.12 -0.18
CA LYS A 113 -15.04 7.44 0.16
C LYS A 113 -13.90 7.85 -0.77
N MET A 114 -13.86 9.13 -1.13
CA MET A 114 -12.73 9.75 -1.81
C MET A 114 -11.62 10.08 -0.81
N MET A 115 -10.37 10.16 -1.27
CA MET A 115 -9.26 10.66 -0.45
C MET A 115 -9.60 12.02 0.19
N ARG A 116 -10.17 12.93 -0.60
CA ARG A 116 -10.60 14.27 -0.15
C ARG A 116 -11.70 14.29 0.91
N ASP A 117 -12.41 13.18 1.13
CA ASP A 117 -13.50 13.10 2.12
C ASP A 117 -12.97 12.78 3.53
N LEU A 118 -11.64 12.59 3.68
CA LEU A 118 -10.99 12.27 4.94
C LEU A 118 -10.67 13.54 5.73
N ASN A 119 -11.06 13.53 7.01
CA ASN A 119 -10.78 14.62 7.95
C ASN A 119 -9.32 14.62 8.43
N MET A 120 -8.77 13.43 8.66
CA MET A 120 -7.37 13.25 9.07
C MET A 120 -6.46 13.35 7.84
N ARG A 121 -5.36 14.12 7.95
CA ARG A 121 -4.37 14.18 6.88
C ARG A 121 -3.80 12.80 6.63
N THR A 122 -4.00 12.27 5.42
CA THR A 122 -3.66 10.89 5.06
C THR A 122 -2.78 10.87 3.83
N VAL A 123 -1.63 10.21 3.87
CA VAL A 123 -0.74 10.04 2.71
C VAL A 123 -0.54 8.56 2.39
N ILE A 124 -0.91 8.16 1.17
CA ILE A 124 -0.75 6.78 0.69
C ILE A 124 0.04 6.82 -0.63
N PRO A 125 1.33 6.46 -0.63
CA PRO A 125 2.15 6.48 -1.83
C PRO A 125 1.93 5.26 -2.71
N SER A 126 2.11 5.47 -4.00
CA SER A 126 2.22 4.47 -5.06
C SER A 126 3.26 4.96 -6.07
N VAL A 127 3.73 4.12 -6.99
CA VAL A 127 4.72 4.52 -8.00
C VAL A 127 4.15 4.33 -9.39
N ASP A 128 4.19 5.36 -10.23
CA ASP A 128 3.81 5.26 -11.64
C ASP A 128 4.96 4.64 -12.44
N LEU A 129 4.78 3.39 -12.90
CA LEU A 129 5.79 2.65 -13.67
C LEU A 129 6.18 3.33 -14.98
N ASN A 130 5.31 4.16 -15.56
CA ASN A 130 5.63 4.86 -16.80
C ASN A 130 6.72 5.92 -16.62
N THR A 131 6.82 6.49 -15.42
CA THR A 131 7.68 7.66 -15.14
C THR A 131 8.67 7.43 -14.00
N GLY A 132 8.42 6.40 -13.17
CA GLY A 132 9.13 6.17 -11.91
C GLY A 132 8.87 7.25 -10.86
N ILE A 133 7.85 8.10 -11.05
CA ILE A 133 7.47 9.16 -10.10
C ILE A 133 6.55 8.56 -9.05
N THR A 134 6.81 8.90 -7.78
CA THR A 134 5.92 8.58 -6.66
C THR A 134 4.64 9.39 -6.77
N VAL A 135 3.51 8.72 -6.91
CA VAL A 135 2.18 9.31 -6.81
C VAL A 135 1.73 9.21 -5.37
N ALA A 136 1.88 10.31 -4.62
CA ALA A 136 1.51 10.42 -3.22
C ALA A 136 0.04 10.86 -3.13
N CYS A 137 -0.86 9.90 -2.88
CA CYS A 137 -2.26 10.20 -2.69
C CYS A 137 -2.45 10.89 -1.34
N VAL A 138 -3.08 12.06 -1.34
CA VAL A 138 -3.33 12.87 -0.14
C VAL A 138 -4.76 13.40 -0.13
N ASN A 139 -5.35 13.53 1.05
CA ASN A 139 -6.71 14.09 1.18
C ASN A 139 -6.77 15.59 0.83
N SER A 140 -5.72 16.36 1.10
CA SER A 140 -5.59 17.75 0.66
C SER A 140 -4.16 18.08 0.25
N ALA A 141 -4.01 18.74 -0.90
CA ALA A 141 -2.71 19.25 -1.37
C ALA A 141 -2.29 20.55 -0.66
N GLU A 142 -3.17 21.17 0.11
CA GLU A 142 -2.86 22.37 0.88
C GLU A 142 -1.75 22.08 1.90
N GLY A 143 -0.78 22.99 2.01
CA GLY A 143 0.37 22.86 2.93
C GLY A 143 1.42 21.82 2.51
N THR A 144 1.22 21.11 1.40
CA THR A 144 2.24 20.19 0.87
C THR A 144 3.41 20.95 0.27
N LYS A 145 4.62 20.43 0.47
CA LYS A 145 5.86 20.96 -0.11
C LYS A 145 6.23 20.17 -1.37
N PRO A 146 6.88 20.81 -2.36
CA PRO A 146 7.48 20.10 -3.47
C PRO A 146 8.55 19.12 -2.98
N VAL A 147 8.50 17.88 -3.47
CA VAL A 147 9.52 16.85 -3.23
C VAL A 147 9.95 16.31 -4.59
N GLU A 148 11.26 16.11 -4.76
CA GLU A 148 11.80 15.57 -6.02
C GLU A 148 11.19 14.20 -6.32
N ARG A 149 10.81 13.96 -7.57
CA ARG A 149 10.19 12.71 -8.03
C ARG A 149 8.89 12.34 -7.31
N VAL A 150 8.19 13.30 -6.69
CA VAL A 150 6.87 13.09 -6.09
C VAL A 150 5.82 13.96 -6.78
N ARG A 151 4.66 13.37 -7.06
CA ARG A 151 3.45 14.04 -7.53
C ARG A 151 2.33 13.82 -6.52
N TRP A 152 1.87 14.91 -5.91
CA TRP A 152 0.69 14.90 -5.05
C TRP A 152 -0.59 14.65 -5.87
N HIS A 153 -1.47 13.79 -5.36
CA HIS A 153 -2.72 13.44 -6.04
C HIS A 153 -3.88 13.34 -5.04
N THR A 154 -5.03 13.94 -5.35
CA THR A 154 -6.19 14.00 -4.43
C THR A 154 -7.46 13.36 -4.99
N GLY A 155 -7.42 12.93 -6.25
CA GLY A 155 -8.60 12.55 -7.02
C GLY A 155 -9.03 11.08 -6.93
N LEU A 156 -8.29 10.22 -6.21
CA LEU A 156 -8.62 8.80 -6.11
C LEU A 156 -9.64 8.52 -5.00
N ARG A 157 -10.39 7.43 -5.16
CA ARG A 157 -11.06 6.79 -4.04
C ARG A 157 -10.02 6.26 -3.05
N LEU A 158 -10.36 6.26 -1.77
CA LEU A 158 -9.49 5.73 -0.73
C LEU A 158 -9.15 4.25 -1.00
N CYS A 159 -10.14 3.45 -1.41
CA CYS A 159 -9.90 2.05 -1.78
C CYS A 159 -8.96 1.89 -2.99
N GLU A 160 -9.05 2.76 -3.99
CA GLU A 160 -8.13 2.76 -5.14
C GLU A 160 -6.70 3.13 -4.73
N ALA A 161 -6.54 4.14 -3.86
CA ALA A 161 -5.24 4.52 -3.32
C ALA A 161 -4.60 3.38 -2.51
N MET A 162 -5.36 2.73 -1.62
CA MET A 162 -4.90 1.57 -0.85
C MET A 162 -4.55 0.38 -1.75
N ARG A 163 -5.38 0.08 -2.76
CA ARG A 163 -5.14 -1.00 -3.72
C ARG A 163 -3.90 -0.75 -4.58
N ALA A 164 -3.74 0.47 -5.09
CA ALA A 164 -2.56 0.87 -5.86
C ALA A 164 -1.28 0.77 -5.01
N SER A 165 -1.34 1.27 -3.77
CA SER A 165 -0.22 1.19 -2.82
C SER A 165 0.13 -0.23 -2.42
N SER A 166 -0.79 -1.20 -2.56
CA SER A 166 -0.57 -2.63 -2.26
C SER A 166 -0.29 -3.47 -3.51
N ALA A 167 -0.10 -2.85 -4.68
CA ALA A 167 0.13 -3.53 -5.94
C ALA A 167 1.60 -4.00 -6.06
N VAL A 168 2.01 -4.94 -5.20
CA VAL A 168 3.38 -5.47 -5.17
C VAL A 168 3.75 -6.07 -6.53
N PRO A 169 4.81 -5.59 -7.21
CA PRO A 169 5.21 -6.14 -8.50
C PRO A 169 5.43 -7.65 -8.46
N ALA A 170 5.16 -8.33 -9.58
CA ALA A 170 5.13 -9.80 -9.73
C ALA A 170 4.02 -10.53 -8.95
N VAL A 171 3.50 -9.97 -7.86
CA VAL A 171 2.39 -10.54 -7.08
C VAL A 171 1.04 -10.04 -7.63
N PHE A 172 0.82 -8.73 -7.60
CA PHE A 172 -0.40 -8.09 -8.06
C PHE A 172 -0.20 -7.39 -9.40
N ARG A 173 -1.23 -7.38 -10.24
CA ARG A 173 -1.26 -6.53 -11.42
C ARG A 173 -1.18 -5.04 -11.00
N PRO A 174 -0.45 -4.20 -11.75
CA PRO A 174 -0.45 -2.75 -11.57
C PRO A 174 -1.87 -2.19 -11.68
N LYS A 175 -2.21 -1.20 -10.84
CA LYS A 175 -3.50 -0.51 -10.90
C LYS A 175 -3.45 0.54 -12.00
N GLN A 176 -4.34 0.39 -12.99
CA GLN A 176 -4.53 1.41 -14.03
C GLN A 176 -5.58 2.42 -13.55
N VAL A 177 -5.21 3.69 -13.44
CA VAL A 177 -6.16 4.75 -13.05
C VAL A 177 -5.78 6.10 -13.65
N GLY A 178 -6.69 6.74 -14.38
CA GLY A 178 -6.44 8.07 -14.96
C GLY A 178 -5.21 8.15 -15.88
N GLY A 179 -4.87 7.07 -16.58
CA GLY A 179 -3.66 6.98 -17.41
C GLY A 179 -2.36 6.68 -16.65
N LEU A 180 -2.42 6.50 -15.33
CA LEU A 180 -1.29 6.08 -14.50
C LEU A 180 -1.24 4.55 -14.41
N CYS A 181 -0.02 4.00 -14.39
CA CYS A 181 0.23 2.58 -14.18
C CYS A 181 0.89 2.41 -12.80
N LEU A 182 0.07 2.24 -11.76
CA LEU A 182 0.52 2.33 -10.37
C LEU A 182 0.92 0.96 -9.79
N VAL A 183 2.09 0.91 -9.16
CA VAL A 183 2.54 -0.20 -8.31
C VAL A 183 2.73 0.24 -6.85
N ASP A 184 3.04 -0.73 -6.00
CA ASP A 184 3.28 -0.55 -4.57
C ASP A 184 4.19 0.65 -4.25
N GLY A 185 3.78 1.46 -3.27
CA GLY A 185 4.53 2.66 -2.85
C GLY A 185 5.91 2.34 -2.28
N GLY A 186 6.06 1.13 -1.72
CA GLY A 186 7.31 0.63 -1.21
C GLY A 186 8.40 0.56 -2.27
N VAL A 187 8.10 0.54 -3.57
CA VAL A 187 9.12 0.56 -4.63
C VAL A 187 10.05 1.78 -4.52
N THR A 188 9.55 2.91 -4.02
CA THR A 188 10.36 4.13 -3.81
C THR A 188 10.43 4.57 -2.36
N ASP A 189 9.41 4.26 -1.55
CA ASP A 189 9.32 4.71 -0.17
C ASP A 189 8.55 3.69 0.68
N VAL A 190 9.27 2.78 1.34
CA VAL A 190 8.67 1.76 2.22
C VAL A 190 8.09 2.37 3.48
N LEU A 191 8.67 3.46 3.99
CA LEU A 191 8.30 4.10 5.24
C LEU A 191 8.15 5.60 5.03
N PRO A 192 6.92 6.10 4.76
CA PRO A 192 6.67 7.43 4.18
C PRO A 192 6.81 8.59 5.17
N VAL A 193 7.87 8.62 5.98
CA VAL A 193 8.20 9.69 6.93
C VAL A 193 8.49 10.99 6.20
N ALA A 194 9.30 10.94 5.13
CA ALA A 194 9.64 12.10 4.33
C ALA A 194 8.40 12.70 3.63
N LEU A 195 7.52 11.84 3.12
CA LEU A 195 6.25 12.27 2.52
C LEU A 195 5.31 12.89 3.56
N LEU A 196 5.19 12.31 4.75
CA LEU A 196 4.35 12.87 5.81
C LEU A 196 4.90 14.24 6.29
N ASN A 197 6.23 14.36 6.41
CA ASN A 197 6.91 15.63 6.69
C ASN A 197 6.66 16.68 5.60
N ALA A 198 6.79 16.29 4.34
CA ALA A 198 6.49 17.16 3.21
C ALA A 198 5.00 17.52 3.11
N ALA A 199 4.11 16.68 3.65
CA ALA A 199 2.69 16.97 3.77
C ALA A 199 2.36 17.93 4.93
N GLY A 200 3.36 18.44 5.68
CA GLY A 200 3.18 19.46 6.70
C GLY A 200 3.30 18.96 8.14
N GLU A 201 3.65 17.69 8.36
CA GLU A 201 3.79 17.11 9.71
C GLU A 201 5.26 16.89 10.10
N PRO A 202 5.90 17.80 10.85
CA PRO A 202 7.31 17.67 11.19
C PRO A 202 7.59 16.60 12.27
N ASN A 203 6.63 16.32 13.15
CA ASN A 203 6.79 15.42 14.27
C ASN A 203 6.21 14.05 13.92
N VAL A 204 7.06 13.13 13.45
CA VAL A 204 6.60 11.82 12.95
C VAL A 204 7.05 10.70 13.89
N LEU A 205 6.10 9.89 14.35
CA LEU A 205 6.35 8.57 14.91
C LEU A 205 6.35 7.55 13.77
N ALA A 206 7.48 6.88 13.58
CA ALA A 206 7.66 5.91 12.51
C ALA A 206 7.55 4.48 13.05
N VAL A 207 6.73 3.65 12.40
CA VAL A 207 6.55 2.23 12.71
C VAL A 207 7.14 1.40 11.59
N ASP A 208 8.33 0.88 11.86
CA ASP A 208 9.00 -0.05 10.96
C ASP A 208 8.75 -1.50 11.38
N VAL A 209 8.31 -2.31 10.42
CA VAL A 209 8.03 -3.75 10.57
C VAL A 209 8.89 -4.60 9.62
N SER A 210 9.88 -3.97 8.99
CA SER A 210 10.90 -4.62 8.18
C SER A 210 11.70 -5.62 9.02
N GLN A 211 12.23 -6.65 8.37
CA GLN A 211 13.28 -7.49 8.94
C GLN A 211 14.21 -7.90 7.81
N ASP A 212 15.45 -8.25 8.17
CA ASP A 212 16.39 -8.91 7.28
C ASP A 212 15.72 -10.09 6.58
N TYR A 213 15.45 -9.92 5.28
CA TYR A 213 14.87 -10.98 4.46
C TYR A 213 15.91 -12.09 4.30
N LYS A 214 15.59 -13.31 4.74
CA LYS A 214 16.40 -14.50 4.51
C LYS A 214 15.86 -15.23 3.28
N MET A 215 16.73 -15.48 2.32
CA MET A 215 16.35 -16.22 1.12
C MET A 215 15.86 -17.62 1.52
N PRO A 216 14.66 -18.05 1.06
CA PRO A 216 14.18 -19.41 1.25
C PRO A 216 15.10 -20.41 0.56
N ASP A 217 15.11 -21.66 1.04
CA ASP A 217 15.88 -22.73 0.41
C ASP A 217 15.32 -23.10 -0.99
N ASP A 218 13.99 -22.95 -1.19
CA ASP A 218 13.27 -23.30 -2.42
C ASP A 218 13.01 -22.09 -3.33
N VAL A 219 14.08 -21.56 -3.93
CA VAL A 219 14.07 -20.34 -4.75
C VAL A 219 13.15 -20.46 -5.98
N ASN A 220 12.14 -19.59 -6.07
CA ASN A 220 11.29 -19.43 -7.26
C ASN A 220 11.33 -17.99 -7.83
N ILE A 221 10.78 -17.79 -9.04
CA ILE A 221 10.82 -16.49 -9.74
C ILE A 221 10.18 -15.34 -8.94
N LEU A 222 9.15 -15.62 -8.14
CA LEU A 222 8.49 -14.62 -7.32
C LEU A 222 9.36 -14.22 -6.13
N GLU A 223 10.03 -15.20 -5.52
CA GLU A 223 10.98 -14.95 -4.44
C GLU A 223 12.17 -14.14 -4.92
N VAL A 224 12.72 -14.47 -6.10
CA VAL A 224 13.81 -13.68 -6.70
C VAL A 224 13.38 -12.23 -6.95
N ALA A 225 12.21 -12.03 -7.54
CA ALA A 225 11.68 -10.69 -7.81
C ALA A 225 11.42 -9.90 -6.51
N SER A 226 10.74 -10.53 -5.55
CA SER A 226 10.37 -9.92 -4.27
C SER A 226 11.61 -9.60 -3.42
N HIS A 227 12.59 -10.50 -3.38
CA HIS A 227 13.84 -10.29 -2.65
C HIS A 227 14.68 -9.17 -3.28
N SER A 228 14.76 -9.14 -4.61
CA SER A 228 15.45 -8.05 -5.33
C SER A 228 14.86 -6.69 -4.99
N LEU A 229 13.52 -6.58 -4.93
CA LEU A 229 12.84 -5.36 -4.49
C LEU A 229 13.16 -5.01 -3.04
N SER A 230 13.13 -5.98 -2.13
CA SER A 230 13.48 -5.76 -0.72
C SER A 230 14.90 -5.19 -0.56
N ILE A 231 15.89 -5.73 -1.28
CA ILE A 231 17.28 -5.23 -1.22
C ILE A 231 17.36 -3.78 -1.73
N MET A 232 16.58 -3.43 -2.76
CA MET A 232 16.54 -2.07 -3.30
C MET A 232 15.89 -1.09 -2.33
N GLN A 233 15.01 -1.58 -1.44
CA GLN A 233 14.27 -0.81 -0.44
C GLN A 233 15.05 -0.56 0.85
N ASP A 234 15.99 -1.45 1.21
CA ASP A 234 16.85 -1.32 2.40
C ASP A 234 17.95 -0.24 2.27
N ARG A 235 17.82 0.69 1.31
CA ARG A 235 18.81 1.74 1.01
C ARG A 235 18.25 3.14 1.11
#